data_AF-A0A1B6AVR0-F1
#
_entry.id   AF-A0A1B6AVR0-F1
#
_cell.length_a   1.000
_cell.length_b   1.000
_cell.length_c   1.000
_cell.angle_alpha   90.00
_cell.angle_beta   90.00
_cell.angle_gamma   90.00
#
_symmetry.space_group_name_H-M   'P 1'
#
loop_
_entity.id
_entity.type
_entity.pdbx_description
1 polymer ?
#
loop_
_entity_poly.entity_id
_entity_poly.type
_entity_poly.pdbx_seq_one_letter_code
_entity_poly.pdbx_strand_id
1 'polypeptide(L)'
;MRTHYFYRRNPALQELQERGALIDVSSYPVVEELCLAADALITDYSSIMFDYANLDRPIISYADDWDTYVHSRGVTFNLLSGEPGDTPGVIATTEDELIDAFRSGRWDDERATELRAAFRARFCQWDDGNAAERVVRQVFLGAASVPEPLPYAERTVAPSPRAAATMDLSDWLGTFSDLDGDRRGRAHPWTPVQHRHTRATVSRLRRSRTHRPPCPGTRSSDLVQLPDQQGS
;
A
#
# COMPACT_ATOMS: atom_id res chain seq x y z
N MET A 1 -3.07 -5.68 6.94
CA MET A 1 -1.86 -6.47 7.29
C MET A 1 -1.76 -7.64 6.33
N ARG A 2 -0.59 -7.87 5.73
CA ARG A 2 -0.31 -9.05 4.92
C ARG A 2 0.84 -9.78 5.59
N THR A 3 0.55 -10.88 6.27
CA THR A 3 1.56 -11.68 6.96
C THR A 3 2.02 -12.81 6.06
N HIS A 4 3.22 -13.31 6.35
CA HIS A 4 3.66 -14.57 5.78
C HIS A 4 2.75 -15.69 6.28
N TYR A 5 2.45 -16.70 5.43
CA TYR A 5 1.45 -17.74 5.71
C TYR A 5 1.71 -18.57 6.98
N PHE A 6 2.94 -18.52 7.52
CA PHE A 6 3.30 -19.15 8.80
C PHE A 6 2.72 -18.44 10.03
N TYR A 7 2.36 -17.15 9.95
CA TYR A 7 1.86 -16.35 11.08
C TYR A 7 0.35 -16.45 11.28
N ARG A 8 -0.20 -17.67 11.28
CA ARG A 8 -1.66 -17.86 11.23
C ARG A 8 -2.40 -17.90 12.56
N ARG A 9 -1.74 -17.79 13.72
CA ARG A 9 -2.38 -17.95 15.04
C ARG A 9 -1.77 -17.06 16.13
N ASN A 10 -2.08 -15.78 16.12
CA ASN A 10 -1.81 -14.89 17.25
C ASN A 10 -3.16 -14.35 17.81
N PRO A 11 -3.52 -14.67 19.07
CA PRO A 11 -4.76 -14.20 19.70
C PRO A 11 -4.92 -12.67 19.71
N ALA A 12 -3.83 -11.91 19.85
CA ALA A 12 -3.89 -10.46 19.82
C ALA A 12 -4.29 -9.92 18.43
N LEU A 13 -3.84 -10.58 17.36
CA LEU A 13 -4.25 -10.21 16.00
C LEU A 13 -5.74 -10.50 15.77
N GLN A 14 -6.27 -11.59 16.35
CA GLN A 14 -7.69 -11.92 16.27
C GLN A 14 -8.54 -10.87 16.98
N GLU A 15 -8.16 -10.45 18.19
CA GLU A 15 -8.87 -9.40 18.91
C GLU A 15 -8.90 -8.08 18.12
N LEU A 16 -7.77 -7.70 17.51
CA LEU A 16 -7.70 -6.50 16.66
C LEU A 16 -8.58 -6.61 15.41
N GLN A 17 -8.72 -7.82 14.84
CA GLN A 17 -9.64 -8.08 13.72
C GLN A 17 -11.10 -7.94 14.15
N GLU A 18 -11.47 -8.53 15.28
CA GLU A 18 -12.83 -8.46 15.83
C GLU A 18 -13.25 -7.02 16.15
N ARG A 19 -12.30 -6.21 16.63
CA ARG A 19 -12.49 -4.77 16.86
C ARG A 19 -12.52 -3.93 15.58
N GLY A 20 -12.22 -4.51 14.42
CA GLY A 20 -12.12 -3.80 13.14
C GLY A 20 -10.89 -2.89 13.00
N ALA A 21 -9.93 -3.00 13.91
CA ALA A 21 -8.68 -2.24 13.89
C ALA A 21 -7.66 -2.86 12.93
N LEU A 22 -7.80 -4.15 12.62
CA LEU A 22 -6.92 -4.89 11.71
C LEU A 22 -7.72 -5.62 10.65
N ILE A 23 -7.31 -5.49 9.39
CA ILE A 23 -7.82 -6.30 8.28
C ILE A 23 -6.66 -7.17 7.81
N ASP A 24 -6.82 -8.48 7.92
CA ASP A 24 -5.88 -9.44 7.36
C ASP A 24 -6.19 -9.68 5.87
N VAL A 25 -5.19 -9.40 5.04
CA VAL A 25 -5.24 -9.52 3.58
C VAL A 25 -4.17 -10.51 3.07
N SER A 26 -3.69 -11.42 3.93
CA SER A 26 -2.65 -12.39 3.61
C SER A 26 -3.05 -13.38 2.52
N SER A 27 -4.36 -13.65 2.39
CA SER A 27 -4.93 -14.49 1.33
C SER A 27 -5.29 -13.72 0.05
N TYR A 28 -5.09 -12.41 0.02
CA TYR A 28 -5.44 -11.60 -1.14
C TYR A 28 -4.44 -11.84 -2.29
N PRO A 29 -4.90 -12.21 -3.50
CA PRO A 29 -4.02 -12.73 -4.54
C PRO A 29 -3.12 -11.67 -5.18
N VAL A 30 -3.59 -10.43 -5.31
CA VAL A 30 -2.92 -9.37 -6.09
C VAL A 30 -2.39 -8.29 -5.15
N VAL A 31 -1.06 -8.23 -4.97
CA VAL A 31 -0.44 -7.34 -3.98
C VAL A 31 -0.45 -5.89 -4.44
N GLU A 32 -0.35 -5.66 -5.74
CA GLU A 32 -0.34 -4.35 -6.41
C GLU A 32 -1.62 -3.58 -6.11
N GLU A 33 -2.76 -4.29 -6.07
CA GLU A 33 -4.05 -3.70 -5.69
C GLU A 33 -4.09 -3.28 -4.20
N LEU A 34 -3.38 -3.99 -3.32
CA LEU A 34 -3.22 -3.57 -1.92
C LEU A 34 -2.31 -2.35 -1.81
N CYS A 35 -1.21 -2.32 -2.58
CA CYS A 35 -0.32 -1.16 -2.65
C CYS A 35 -1.09 0.09 -3.10
N LEU A 36 -1.92 -0.03 -4.14
CA LEU A 36 -2.76 1.06 -4.63
C LEU A 36 -3.77 1.55 -3.59
N ALA A 37 -4.31 0.65 -2.76
CA ALA A 37 -5.27 0.96 -1.70
C ALA A 37 -4.64 1.48 -0.40
N ALA A 38 -3.31 1.43 -0.26
CA ALA A 38 -2.60 1.88 0.94
C ALA A 38 -2.13 3.33 0.81
N ASP A 39 -2.19 4.07 1.93
CA ASP A 39 -1.62 5.42 2.03
C ASP A 39 -0.12 5.37 2.37
N ALA A 40 0.34 4.33 3.09
CA ALA A 40 1.73 4.11 3.47
C ALA A 40 2.05 2.61 3.53
N LEU A 41 3.33 2.27 3.39
CA LEU A 41 3.86 0.91 3.54
C LEU A 41 4.76 0.84 4.78
N ILE A 42 4.53 -0.15 5.65
CA ILE A 42 5.50 -0.58 6.66
C ILE A 42 6.05 -1.92 6.19
N THR A 43 7.37 -2.04 6.08
CA THR A 43 8.05 -3.22 5.57
C THR A 43 9.42 -3.37 6.21
N ASP A 44 10.00 -4.56 6.13
CA ASP A 44 11.36 -4.90 6.54
C ASP A 44 12.29 -4.91 5.31
N TYR A 45 12.94 -6.03 5.02
CA TYR A 45 13.82 -6.27 3.87
C TYR A 45 13.08 -6.78 2.62
N SER A 46 11.75 -6.72 2.60
CA SER A 46 10.96 -7.17 1.45
C SER A 46 11.16 -6.30 0.21
N SER A 47 11.34 -6.94 -0.95
CA SER A 47 11.46 -6.26 -2.26
C SER A 47 10.23 -5.46 -2.65
N ILE A 48 9.09 -5.65 -1.98
CA ILE A 48 7.86 -4.87 -2.22
C ILE A 48 8.08 -3.36 -2.08
N MET A 49 9.11 -2.92 -1.34
CA MET A 49 9.46 -1.50 -1.24
C MET A 49 9.78 -0.88 -2.61
N PHE A 50 10.40 -1.64 -3.53
CA PHE A 50 10.73 -1.15 -4.88
C PHE A 50 9.47 -0.96 -5.72
N ASP A 51 8.53 -1.91 -5.63
CA ASP A 51 7.24 -1.82 -6.33
C ASP A 51 6.39 -0.67 -5.75
N TYR A 52 6.35 -0.53 -4.43
CA TYR A 52 5.58 0.50 -3.75
C TYR A 52 6.15 1.91 -3.96
N ALA A 53 7.48 2.03 -4.10
CA ALA A 53 8.13 3.30 -4.38
C ALA A 53 7.62 3.93 -5.69
N ASN A 54 7.17 3.15 -6.68
CA ASN A 54 6.53 3.70 -7.89
C ASN A 54 5.29 4.57 -7.60
N LEU A 55 4.62 4.36 -6.46
CA LEU A 55 3.44 5.12 -6.06
C LEU A 55 3.76 6.48 -5.44
N ASP A 56 5.04 6.74 -5.15
CA ASP A 56 5.50 7.97 -4.51
C ASP A 56 4.84 8.27 -3.16
N ARG A 57 4.64 7.21 -2.36
CA ARG A 57 3.98 7.26 -1.04
C ARG A 57 4.94 6.87 0.08
N PRO A 58 4.68 7.28 1.33
CA PRO A 58 5.53 6.96 2.48
C PRO A 58 5.82 5.47 2.64
N ILE A 59 7.10 5.17 2.87
CA ILE A 59 7.63 3.84 3.20
C ILE A 59 8.35 3.95 4.54
N ILE A 60 8.03 3.05 5.46
CA ILE A 60 8.68 2.93 6.76
C ILE A 60 9.38 1.57 6.80
N SER A 61 10.71 1.60 6.93
CA SER A 61 11.56 0.42 7.10
C SER A 61 11.60 0.05 8.58
N TYR A 62 10.89 -1.01 8.96
CA TYR A 62 10.93 -1.59 10.31
C TYR A 62 11.84 -2.82 10.31
N ALA A 63 12.98 -2.71 11.00
CA ALA A 63 14.10 -3.63 10.88
C ALA A 63 14.75 -3.86 12.25
N ASP A 64 14.18 -4.76 13.04
CA ASP A 64 14.60 -5.05 14.42
C ASP A 64 15.79 -6.03 14.53
N ASP A 65 16.19 -6.67 13.43
CA ASP A 65 17.23 -7.70 13.39
C ASP A 65 18.32 -7.45 12.33
N TRP A 66 18.58 -6.19 11.96
CA TRP A 66 19.48 -5.81 10.85
C TRP A 66 20.86 -6.43 10.89
N ASP A 67 21.55 -6.38 12.03
CA ASP A 67 22.89 -6.95 12.16
C ASP A 67 22.86 -8.46 11.87
N THR A 68 21.86 -9.16 12.37
CA THR A 68 21.68 -10.60 12.12
C THR A 68 21.38 -10.87 10.65
N TYR A 69 20.54 -10.04 10.03
CA TYR A 69 20.17 -10.16 8.62
C TYR A 69 21.38 -9.98 7.69
N VAL A 70 22.18 -8.92 7.89
CA VAL A 70 23.36 -8.63 7.06
C VAL A 70 24.39 -9.75 7.14
N HIS A 71 24.66 -10.27 8.34
CA HIS A 71 25.63 -11.35 8.53
C HIS A 71 25.19 -12.67 7.90
N SER A 72 23.89 -12.97 7.89
CA SER A 72 23.37 -14.26 7.43
C SER A 72 23.05 -14.30 5.93
N ARG A 73 22.56 -13.20 5.36
CA ARG A 73 22.04 -13.15 3.98
C ARG A 73 22.90 -12.32 3.04
N GLY A 74 23.69 -11.38 3.58
CA GLY A 74 24.34 -10.34 2.80
C GLY A 74 23.33 -9.33 2.24
N VAL A 75 23.81 -8.13 1.88
CA VAL A 75 22.99 -7.06 1.30
C VAL A 75 23.70 -6.40 0.13
N THR A 76 22.93 -6.01 -0.89
CA THR A 76 23.45 -5.36 -2.10
C THR A 76 23.68 -3.86 -1.92
N PHE A 77 22.98 -3.24 -0.96
CA PHE A 77 23.15 -1.84 -0.54
C PHE A 77 22.69 -1.72 0.92
N ASN A 78 23.04 -0.61 1.57
CA ASN A 78 22.70 -0.39 2.97
C ASN A 78 21.32 0.24 3.12
N LEU A 79 20.28 -0.58 3.24
CA LEU A 79 18.90 -0.12 3.42
C LEU A 79 18.71 0.79 4.64
N LEU A 80 19.52 0.61 5.68
CA LEU A 80 19.43 1.38 6.93
C LEU A 80 20.49 2.50 7.02
N SER A 81 21.07 2.91 5.90
CA SER A 81 22.07 3.99 5.90
C SER A 81 21.49 5.34 6.33
N GLY A 82 20.19 5.55 6.15
CA GLY A 82 19.56 6.85 6.32
C GLY A 82 19.92 7.84 5.21
N GLU A 83 20.57 7.38 4.14
CA GLU A 83 21.07 8.21 3.04
C GLU A 83 20.12 8.22 1.83
N PRO A 84 19.99 9.37 1.13
CA PRO A 84 19.21 9.47 -0.10
C PRO A 84 19.71 8.50 -1.17
N GLY A 85 18.80 7.74 -1.76
CA GLY A 85 19.11 6.78 -2.82
C GLY A 85 19.38 5.37 -2.32
N ASP A 86 19.61 5.16 -1.02
CA ASP A 86 19.68 3.82 -0.40
C ASP A 86 18.43 3.54 0.42
N THR A 87 18.02 4.50 1.25
CA THR A 87 16.90 4.34 2.19
C THR A 87 15.61 4.92 1.59
N PRO A 88 14.48 4.18 1.56
CA PRO A 88 13.24 4.65 0.95
C PRO A 88 12.38 5.57 1.82
N GLY A 89 12.70 5.74 3.11
CA GLY A 89 11.95 6.56 4.05
C GLY A 89 12.42 6.40 5.50
N VAL A 90 11.52 6.55 6.48
CA VAL A 90 11.88 6.46 7.90
C VAL A 90 12.35 5.06 8.27
N ILE A 91 13.40 4.98 9.07
CA ILE A 91 13.90 3.75 9.68
C ILE A 91 13.40 3.67 11.12
N ALA A 92 12.91 2.50 11.53
CA ALA A 92 12.64 2.15 12.91
C ALA A 92 13.22 0.76 13.20
N THR A 93 13.98 0.64 14.29
CA THR A 93 14.58 -0.62 14.75
C THR A 93 13.90 -1.15 16.01
N THR A 94 13.04 -0.33 16.61
CA THR A 94 12.22 -0.70 17.78
C THR A 94 10.77 -0.30 17.58
N GLU A 95 9.86 -0.95 18.32
CA GLU A 95 8.44 -0.60 18.31
C GLU A 95 8.20 0.84 18.75
N ASP A 96 8.96 1.33 19.73
CA ASP A 96 8.85 2.71 20.23
C ASP A 96 9.25 3.74 19.17
N GLU A 97 10.32 3.48 18.41
CA GLU A 97 10.73 4.33 17.28
C GLU A 97 9.67 4.36 16.17
N LEU A 98 9.05 3.21 15.90
CA LEU A 98 7.96 3.10 14.92
C LEU A 98 6.74 3.91 15.38
N ILE A 99 6.34 3.76 16.64
CA ILE A 99 5.22 4.50 17.23
C ILE A 99 5.50 6.00 17.22
N ASP A 100 6.71 6.41 17.62
CA ASP A 100 7.12 7.81 17.61
C ASP A 100 7.11 8.39 16.20
N ALA A 101 7.59 7.66 15.19
CA ALA A 101 7.57 8.12 13.80
C ALA A 101 6.16 8.50 13.35
N PHE A 102 5.14 7.72 13.71
CA PHE A 102 3.74 8.02 13.42
C PHE A 102 3.18 9.17 14.27
N ARG A 103 3.50 9.22 15.57
CA ARG A 103 3.00 10.27 16.48
C ARG A 103 3.57 11.65 16.19
N SER A 104 4.86 11.71 15.85
CA SER A 104 5.57 12.95 15.53
C SER A 104 5.31 13.45 14.11
N GLY A 105 4.81 12.59 13.22
CA GLY A 105 4.61 12.90 11.80
C GLY A 105 5.87 12.70 10.94
N ARG A 106 7.01 12.28 11.51
CA ARG A 106 8.26 12.04 10.79
C ARG A 106 8.13 11.04 9.64
N TRP A 107 7.15 10.12 9.72
CA TRP A 107 6.90 9.13 8.68
C TRP A 107 6.55 9.73 7.30
N ASP A 108 6.10 10.98 7.23
CA ASP A 108 5.71 11.69 5.99
C ASP A 108 6.21 13.15 5.99
N ASP A 109 7.38 13.40 6.59
CA ASP A 109 7.98 14.72 6.60
C ASP A 109 8.85 15.00 5.36
N GLU A 110 9.51 16.17 5.34
CA GLU A 110 10.40 16.58 4.26
C GLU A 110 11.57 15.61 4.08
N ARG A 111 12.13 15.10 5.18
CA ARG A 111 13.24 14.15 5.13
C ARG A 111 12.79 12.81 4.55
N ALA A 112 11.65 12.28 4.99
CA ALA A 112 11.07 11.07 4.42
C ALA A 112 10.79 11.23 2.91
N THR A 113 10.34 12.42 2.51
CA THR A 113 10.11 12.77 1.10
C THR A 113 11.40 12.79 0.28
N GLU A 114 12.47 13.40 0.78
CA GLU A 114 13.79 13.41 0.13
C GLU A 114 14.35 12.00 -0.09
N LEU A 115 14.31 11.18 0.97
CA LEU A 115 14.79 9.80 0.94
C LEU A 115 14.04 8.99 -0.13
N ARG A 116 12.71 9.06 -0.09
CA ARG A 116 11.83 8.41 -1.07
C ARG A 116 12.11 8.88 -2.49
N ALA A 117 12.25 10.19 -2.72
CA ALA A 117 12.48 10.74 -4.05
C ALA A 117 13.82 10.24 -4.65
N ALA A 118 14.88 10.23 -3.86
CA ALA A 118 16.19 9.74 -4.29
C ALA A 118 16.18 8.22 -4.52
N PHE A 119 15.50 7.46 -3.65
CA PHE A 119 15.32 6.02 -3.81
C PHE A 119 14.61 5.69 -5.13
N ARG A 120 13.51 6.40 -5.44
CA ARG A 120 12.77 6.25 -6.70
C ARG A 120 13.63 6.59 -7.92
N ALA A 121 14.39 7.69 -7.86
CA ALA A 121 15.26 8.09 -8.96
C ALA A 121 16.30 7.01 -9.29
N ARG A 122 16.81 6.30 -8.26
CA ARG A 122 17.78 5.22 -8.45
C ARG A 122 17.14 3.91 -8.94
N PHE A 123 16.07 3.46 -8.28
CA PHE A 123 15.55 2.09 -8.46
C PHE A 123 14.35 1.99 -9.39
N CYS A 124 13.55 3.05 -9.54
CA CYS A 124 12.30 3.05 -10.29
C CYS A 124 12.43 3.73 -11.67
N GLN A 125 13.65 3.96 -12.14
CA GLN A 125 13.92 4.69 -13.39
C GLN A 125 13.40 4.01 -14.67
N TRP A 126 13.00 2.73 -14.64
CA TRP A 126 12.55 1.99 -15.83
C TRP A 126 11.07 1.66 -15.85
N ASP A 127 10.36 1.83 -14.72
CA ASP A 127 8.93 1.53 -14.66
C ASP A 127 8.12 2.72 -15.17
N ASP A 128 7.50 2.53 -16.33
CA ASP A 128 6.66 3.51 -17.01
C ASP A 128 5.27 2.98 -17.38
N GLY A 129 4.89 1.82 -16.83
CA GLY A 129 3.60 1.18 -17.07
C GLY A 129 3.47 0.44 -18.41
N ASN A 130 4.45 0.51 -19.32
CA ASN A 130 4.37 -0.09 -20.66
C ASN A 130 5.15 -1.42 -20.79
N ALA A 131 5.72 -1.96 -19.71
CA ALA A 131 6.55 -3.17 -19.75
C ALA A 131 5.81 -4.37 -20.39
N ALA A 132 4.57 -4.63 -19.97
CA ALA A 132 3.77 -5.73 -20.52
C ALA A 132 3.47 -5.53 -22.02
N GLU A 133 3.13 -4.30 -22.43
CA GLU A 133 2.86 -3.99 -23.84
C GLU A 133 4.10 -4.24 -24.72
N ARG A 134 5.28 -3.82 -24.26
CA ARG A 134 6.54 -4.09 -24.98
C ARG A 134 6.77 -5.58 -25.18
N VAL A 135 6.61 -6.38 -24.11
CA VAL A 135 6.79 -7.83 -24.18
C VAL A 135 5.78 -8.48 -25.13
N VAL A 136 4.50 -8.10 -25.04
CA VAL A 136 3.45 -8.63 -25.92
C VAL A 136 3.75 -8.32 -27.39
N ARG A 137 4.09 -7.07 -27.69
CA ARG A 137 4.41 -6.63 -29.06
C ARG A 137 5.63 -7.35 -29.62
N GLN A 138 6.69 -7.48 -28.82
CA GLN A 138 7.94 -8.09 -29.26
C GLN A 138 7.82 -9.60 -29.45
N VAL A 139 7.29 -10.30 -28.44
CA VAL A 139 7.34 -11.77 -28.38
C VAL A 139 6.18 -12.42 -29.11
N PHE A 140 4.97 -11.86 -28.99
CA PHE A 140 3.75 -12.52 -29.49
C PHE A 140 3.24 -11.94 -30.81
N LEU A 141 3.52 -10.66 -31.07
CA LEU A 141 3.04 -9.98 -32.28
C LEU A 141 4.13 -9.74 -33.34
N GLY A 142 5.40 -9.99 -33.02
CA GLY A 142 6.52 -9.77 -33.93
C GLY A 142 6.61 -8.33 -34.45
N ALA A 143 6.21 -7.36 -33.62
CA ALA A 143 6.16 -5.96 -34.03
C ALA A 143 7.55 -5.44 -34.40
N ALA A 144 7.62 -4.63 -35.46
CA ALA A 144 8.88 -4.02 -35.91
C ALA A 144 9.43 -2.96 -34.93
N SER A 145 8.59 -2.45 -34.02
CA SER A 145 8.97 -1.53 -32.96
C SER A 145 8.07 -1.70 -31.73
N VAL A 146 8.60 -1.29 -30.58
CA VAL A 146 7.88 -1.26 -29.30
C VAL A 146 7.84 0.18 -28.78
N PRO A 147 6.91 0.54 -27.87
CA PRO A 147 6.89 1.86 -27.26
C PRO A 147 8.21 2.17 -26.54
N GLU A 148 8.79 3.33 -26.83
CA GLU A 148 9.99 3.80 -26.13
C GLU A 148 9.72 4.02 -24.63
N PRO A 149 10.73 3.87 -23.76
CA PRO A 149 10.60 4.22 -22.34
C PRO A 149 10.22 5.70 -22.15
N LEU A 150 9.15 5.96 -21.38
CA LEU A 150 8.78 7.34 -21.05
C LEU A 150 9.85 7.97 -20.14
N PRO A 151 10.27 9.22 -20.40
CA PRO A 151 11.17 9.96 -19.51
C PRO A 151 10.60 10.05 -18.09
N TYR A 152 11.45 9.93 -17.07
CA TYR A 152 11.01 9.91 -15.66
C TYR A 152 10.14 11.13 -15.28
N ALA A 153 10.47 12.32 -15.80
CA ALA A 153 9.74 13.56 -15.55
C ALA A 153 8.32 13.60 -16.14
N GLU A 154 8.01 12.73 -17.10
CA GLU A 154 6.70 12.65 -17.77
C GLU A 154 5.80 11.56 -17.16
N ARG A 155 6.32 10.79 -16.20
CA ARG A 155 5.58 9.68 -15.59
C ARG A 155 4.60 10.19 -14.55
N THR A 156 3.41 9.60 -14.54
CA THR A 156 2.36 9.95 -13.59
C THR A 156 2.21 8.87 -12.54
N VAL A 157 2.21 9.27 -11.27
CA VAL A 157 2.03 8.38 -10.12
C VAL A 157 0.54 8.16 -9.85
N ALA A 158 0.20 6.99 -9.31
CA ALA A 158 -1.19 6.70 -8.95
C ALA A 158 -1.66 7.65 -7.83
N PRO A 159 -2.85 8.29 -7.95
CA PRO A 159 -3.36 9.14 -6.90
C PRO A 159 -3.52 8.35 -5.59
N SER A 160 -3.16 8.95 -4.45
CA SER A 160 -3.34 8.33 -3.14
C SER A 160 -4.82 7.99 -2.89
N PRO A 161 -5.14 6.99 -2.06
CA PRO A 161 -6.52 6.67 -1.70
C PRO A 161 -7.28 7.89 -1.18
N ARG A 162 -6.61 8.77 -0.44
CA ARG A 162 -7.16 10.04 0.04
C ARG A 162 -7.45 11.01 -1.11
N ALA A 163 -6.51 11.22 -2.02
CA ALA A 163 -6.70 12.12 -3.17
C ALA A 163 -7.78 11.59 -4.13
N ALA A 164 -7.79 10.28 -4.40
CA ALA A 164 -8.80 9.64 -5.23
C ALA A 164 -10.21 9.72 -4.64
N ALA A 165 -10.35 9.83 -3.31
CA ALA A 165 -11.64 9.99 -2.65
C ALA A 165 -12.23 11.41 -2.76
N THR A 166 -11.38 12.41 -3.03
CA THR A 166 -11.78 13.82 -3.14
C THR A 166 -11.94 14.30 -4.58
N MET A 167 -11.52 13.50 -5.57
CA MET A 167 -11.66 13.83 -6.99
C MET A 167 -13.13 13.74 -7.43
N ASP A 168 -13.62 14.79 -8.10
CA ASP A 168 -14.93 14.78 -8.75
C ASP A 168 -14.88 13.89 -10.01
N LEU A 169 -15.98 13.19 -10.28
CA LEU A 169 -16.13 12.30 -11.43
C LEU A 169 -16.05 13.07 -12.77
N SER A 170 -16.37 14.36 -12.80
CA SER A 170 -16.25 15.21 -13.99
C SER A 170 -14.83 15.65 -14.29
N ASP A 171 -14.00 15.93 -13.28
CA ASP A 171 -12.56 16.18 -13.48
C ASP A 171 -11.86 14.93 -14.02
N TRP A 172 -12.33 13.76 -13.55
CA TRP A 172 -11.91 12.46 -14.05
C TRP A 172 -12.31 12.26 -15.52
N LEU A 173 -13.57 12.48 -15.90
CA LEU A 173 -14.05 12.33 -17.29
C LEU A 173 -13.51 13.38 -18.26
N GLY A 174 -13.27 14.61 -17.80
CA GLY A 174 -12.63 15.67 -18.61
C GLY A 174 -11.22 15.28 -19.05
N THR A 175 -10.52 14.49 -18.24
CA THR A 175 -9.22 13.89 -18.60
C THR A 175 -9.33 12.82 -19.70
N PHE A 176 -10.53 12.25 -19.95
CA PHE A 176 -10.78 11.25 -20.99
C PHE A 176 -11.42 11.82 -22.27
N SER A 177 -12.12 12.96 -22.22
CA SER A 177 -12.73 13.57 -23.41
C SER A 177 -11.71 14.03 -24.47
N ASP A 178 -10.45 14.27 -24.06
CA ASP A 178 -9.33 14.54 -24.98
C ASP A 178 -8.81 13.28 -25.70
N LEU A 179 -9.26 12.07 -25.33
CA LEU A 179 -8.81 10.81 -25.94
C LEU A 179 -9.51 10.43 -27.24
N ASP A 180 -10.69 11.00 -27.52
CA ASP A 180 -11.40 10.76 -28.80
C ASP A 180 -10.94 11.72 -29.91
N GLY A 181 -10.19 12.78 -29.58
CA GLY A 181 -9.86 13.87 -30.50
C GLY A 181 -8.49 13.82 -31.17
N ASP A 182 -7.46 13.21 -30.57
CA ASP A 182 -6.07 13.34 -31.08
C ASP A 182 -5.32 12.00 -31.09
N ARG A 183 -5.45 11.25 -32.19
CA ARG A 183 -4.65 10.05 -32.50
C ARG A 183 -3.20 10.36 -32.92
N ARG A 184 -2.56 11.40 -32.37
CA ARG A 184 -1.13 11.67 -32.61
C ARG A 184 -0.40 12.04 -31.31
N GLY A 185 0.05 11.01 -30.60
CA GLY A 185 1.36 11.07 -29.95
C GLY A 185 1.42 11.46 -28.47
N ARG A 186 0.34 11.45 -27.70
CA ARG A 186 0.42 11.54 -26.24
C ARG A 186 -0.08 10.25 -25.57
N ALA A 187 0.86 9.45 -25.09
CA ALA A 187 0.55 8.28 -24.26
C ALA A 187 0.07 8.77 -22.89
N HIS A 188 -1.23 8.63 -22.61
CA HIS A 188 -1.73 8.82 -21.25
C HIS A 188 -1.37 7.59 -20.39
N PRO A 189 -0.77 7.79 -19.20
CA PRO A 189 -0.02 6.74 -18.49
C PRO A 189 -0.85 5.71 -17.74
N TRP A 190 -2.18 5.76 -17.83
CA TRP A 190 -3.06 4.79 -17.20
C TRP A 190 -4.09 4.24 -18.17
N THR A 191 -4.06 2.93 -18.38
CA THR A 191 -5.10 2.27 -19.17
C THR A 191 -6.41 2.21 -18.39
N PRO A 192 -7.58 2.24 -19.06
CA PRO A 192 -8.89 2.06 -18.42
C PRO A 192 -9.01 0.79 -17.55
N VAL A 193 -8.15 -0.21 -17.81
CA VAL A 193 -8.08 -1.49 -17.07
C VAL A 193 -7.45 -1.30 -15.69
N GLN A 194 -6.29 -0.64 -15.60
CA GLN A 194 -5.58 -0.39 -14.35
C GLN A 194 -6.42 0.44 -13.35
N HIS A 195 -7.27 1.35 -13.85
CA HIS A 195 -8.18 2.15 -13.01
C HIS A 195 -9.44 1.42 -12.56
N ARG A 196 -10.05 0.54 -13.38
CA ARG A 196 -11.19 -0.29 -12.95
C ARG A 196 -10.78 -1.22 -11.80
N HIS A 197 -9.59 -1.80 -11.87
CA HIS A 197 -9.03 -2.62 -10.80
C HIS A 197 -8.83 -1.81 -9.52
N THR A 198 -8.13 -0.68 -9.58
CA THR A 198 -7.89 0.18 -8.41
C THR A 198 -9.17 0.58 -7.68
N ARG A 199 -10.19 1.07 -8.41
CA ARG A 199 -11.45 1.52 -7.81
C ARG A 199 -12.31 0.36 -7.31
N ALA A 200 -12.35 -0.77 -8.03
CA ALA A 200 -13.06 -1.96 -7.60
C ALA A 200 -12.45 -2.54 -6.31
N THR A 201 -11.13 -2.54 -6.20
CA THR A 201 -10.41 -3.02 -5.02
C THR A 201 -10.61 -2.10 -3.83
N VAL A 202 -10.40 -0.78 -4.00
CA VAL A 202 -10.66 0.21 -2.92
C VAL A 202 -12.13 0.16 -2.48
N SER A 203 -13.07 0.01 -3.41
CA SER A 203 -14.50 -0.11 -3.09
C SER A 203 -14.85 -1.45 -2.44
N ARG A 204 -14.24 -2.57 -2.85
CA ARG A 204 -14.44 -3.89 -2.21
C ARG A 204 -13.88 -3.92 -0.80
N LEU A 205 -12.67 -3.38 -0.59
CA LEU A 205 -12.04 -3.25 0.73
C LEU A 205 -12.79 -2.27 1.66
N ARG A 206 -13.49 -1.28 1.11
CA ARG A 206 -14.39 -0.41 1.89
C ARG A 206 -15.75 -1.07 2.17
N ARG A 207 -16.28 -1.88 1.26
CA ARG A 207 -17.55 -2.62 1.48
C ARG A 207 -17.41 -3.70 2.54
N SER A 208 -16.26 -4.34 2.69
CA SER A 208 -16.00 -5.26 3.81
C SER A 208 -16.00 -4.57 5.18
N ARG A 209 -15.77 -3.25 5.27
CA ARG A 209 -15.97 -2.47 6.51
C ARG A 209 -17.44 -2.22 6.87
N THR A 210 -18.36 -2.33 5.91
CA THR A 210 -19.77 -1.92 6.09
C THR A 210 -20.74 -3.10 6.17
N HIS A 211 -20.32 -4.32 5.80
CA HIS A 211 -21.16 -5.50 5.89
C HIS A 211 -21.16 -6.10 7.30
N ARG A 212 -21.87 -5.43 8.20
CA ARG A 212 -22.23 -5.96 9.53
C ARG A 212 -23.64 -6.59 9.42
N PRO A 213 -23.86 -7.87 9.76
CA PRO A 213 -25.20 -8.29 10.15
C PRO A 213 -25.55 -7.59 11.48
N PRO A 214 -26.80 -7.13 11.69
CA PRO A 214 -27.20 -6.57 12.97
C PRO A 214 -27.01 -7.62 14.08
N CYS A 215 -26.33 -7.24 15.16
CA CYS A 215 -26.22 -8.07 16.35
C CYS A 215 -27.63 -8.42 16.85
N PRO A 216 -27.99 -9.70 17.00
CA PRO A 216 -29.29 -10.06 17.55
C PRO A 216 -29.29 -9.84 19.06
N GLY A 217 -30.08 -8.86 19.49
CA GLY A 217 -30.84 -8.90 20.74
C GLY A 217 -30.08 -8.61 22.04
N THR A 218 -30.11 -7.36 22.48
CA THR A 218 -30.25 -7.06 23.90
C THR A 218 -31.60 -7.61 24.39
N ARG A 219 -31.60 -8.76 25.07
CA ARG A 219 -32.70 -9.17 25.95
C ARG A 219 -32.31 -8.86 27.38
N SER A 220 -33.08 -7.94 27.96
CA SER A 220 -33.16 -7.64 29.38
C SER A 220 -33.75 -8.83 30.13
N SER A 221 -32.97 -9.44 31.01
CA SER A 221 -33.28 -10.45 32.05
C SER A 221 -31.96 -10.52 32.85
N ASP A 222 -31.84 -10.26 34.14
CA ASP A 222 -32.68 -10.66 35.26
C ASP A 222 -32.50 -9.71 36.46
N LEU A 223 -33.62 -9.42 37.13
CA LEU A 223 -33.67 -9.08 38.54
C LEU A 223 -33.14 -10.28 39.34
N VAL A 224 -32.05 -10.13 40.07
CA VAL A 224 -31.70 -11.03 41.17
C VAL A 224 -32.26 -10.44 42.46
N GLN A 225 -33.39 -10.99 42.92
CA GLN A 225 -33.88 -10.83 44.28
C GLN A 225 -32.96 -11.60 45.24
N LEU A 226 -32.41 -10.89 46.23
CA LEU A 226 -31.75 -11.49 47.40
C LEU A 226 -32.83 -11.90 48.42
N PRO A 227 -32.81 -13.12 48.98
CA PRO A 227 -33.70 -13.47 50.07
C PRO A 227 -33.18 -12.99 51.43
N ASP A 228 -34.13 -12.51 52.24
CA ASP A 228 -34.03 -12.16 53.64
C ASP A 228 -33.39 -13.26 54.50
N GLN A 229 -32.48 -12.86 55.38
CA GLN A 229 -32.01 -13.66 56.50
C GLN A 229 -32.36 -12.93 57.80
N GLN A 230 -33.45 -13.36 58.45
CA GLN A 230 -33.71 -13.13 59.87
C GLN A 230 -33.75 -14.48 60.60
N GLY A 231 -32.85 -14.64 61.56
CA GLY A 231 -33.12 -15.13 62.91
C GLY A 231 -33.48 -16.60 63.15
N SER A 232 -32.56 -17.33 63.79
CA SER A 232 -32.76 -17.93 65.13
C SER A 232 -31.41 -18.28 65.75
#